data_AF-A0A1I1VYC7-F1
#
_entry.id   AF-A0A1I1VYC7-F1
#
_cell.length_a   1.000
_cell.length_b   1.000
_cell.length_c   1.000
_cell.angle_alpha   90.00
_cell.angle_beta   90.00
_cell.angle_gamma   90.00
#
_symmetry.space_group_name_H-M   'P 1'
#
loop_
_entity.id
_entity.type
_entity.pdbx_description
1 polymer ?
#
loop_
_entity_poly.entity_id
_entity_poly.type
_entity_poly.pdbx_seq_one_letter_code
_entity_poly.pdbx_strand_id
1 'polypeptide(L)' 'MTKLFSPTQGTGFTFCRTAVGSSDFGLDDDSYAEVEGDYQMKHFSLKREKRVLYHIFKKHNSKK' A
#
# COMPACT_ATOMS: atom_id res chain seq x y z
N MET A 1 -3.31 14.50 2.94
CA MET A 1 -4.15 13.91 1.88
C MET A 1 -4.92 14.96 1.10
N THR A 2 -5.74 15.83 1.71
CA THR A 2 -6.46 16.91 0.99
C THR A 2 -5.56 17.78 0.13
N LYS A 3 -4.43 18.26 0.67
CA LYS A 3 -3.47 19.09 -0.09
C LYS A 3 -2.89 18.42 -1.35
N LEU A 4 -2.86 17.09 -1.40
CA LEU A 4 -2.27 16.34 -2.52
C LEU A 4 -3.34 15.90 -3.55
N PHE A 5 -4.49 15.42 -3.08
CA PHE A 5 -5.48 14.73 -3.93
C PHE A 5 -6.80 15.48 -4.11
N SER A 6 -7.05 16.57 -3.36
CA SER A 6 -8.27 17.36 -3.60
C SER A 6 -8.15 18.09 -4.95
N PRO A 7 -9.15 17.99 -5.84
CA PRO A 7 -9.14 18.71 -7.11
C PRO A 7 -9.39 20.22 -6.95
N THR A 8 -9.95 20.66 -5.81
CA THR A 8 -10.35 22.05 -5.57
C THR A 8 -9.57 22.72 -4.45
N GLN A 9 -9.07 21.97 -3.47
CA GLN A 9 -8.36 22.47 -2.28
C GLN A 9 -6.90 22.00 -2.21
N GLY A 10 -6.40 21.33 -3.24
CA GLY A 10 -5.07 20.73 -3.29
C GLY A 10 -4.50 20.69 -4.71
N THR A 11 -3.44 19.92 -4.89
CA THR A 11 -2.72 19.80 -6.17
C THR A 11 -3.39 18.88 -7.19
N GLY A 12 -4.51 18.23 -6.83
CA GLY A 12 -5.30 17.42 -7.76
C GLY A 12 -4.57 16.20 -8.33
N PHE A 13 -3.67 15.56 -7.59
CA PHE A 13 -3.02 14.32 -8.07
C PHE A 13 -4.06 13.23 -8.35
N THR A 14 -3.96 12.59 -9.52
CA THR A 14 -4.86 11.52 -9.98
C THR A 14 -4.17 10.17 -10.07
N PHE A 15 -2.85 10.13 -9.86
CA PHE A 15 -2.02 8.94 -9.97
C PHE A 15 -1.17 8.77 -8.72
N CYS A 16 -1.03 7.52 -8.26
CA CYS A 16 -0.18 7.14 -7.15
C CYS A 16 0.37 5.73 -7.41
N ARG A 17 1.60 5.48 -6.96
CA ARG A 17 2.28 4.17 -7.07
C ARG A 17 2.56 3.64 -5.67
N THR A 18 2.37 2.33 -5.50
CA THR A 18 2.82 1.60 -4.31
C THR A 18 3.74 0.47 -4.73
N ALA A 19 4.72 0.16 -3.87
CA ALA A 19 5.52 -1.05 -4.03
C ALA A 19 4.67 -2.30 -3.77
N VAL A 20 5.10 -3.43 -4.34
CA VAL A 20 4.62 -4.77 -4.00
C VAL A 20 5.73 -5.41 -3.17
N GLY A 21 5.47 -5.72 -1.90
CA GLY A 21 6.51 -6.10 -0.96
C GLY A 21 7.27 -4.89 -0.40
N SER A 22 8.46 -5.15 0.14
CA SER A 22 9.40 -4.13 0.61
C SER A 22 9.92 -3.25 -0.55
N SER A 23 10.42 -2.07 -0.18
CA SER A 23 11.19 -1.20 -1.05
C SER A 23 12.35 -0.62 -0.24
N ASP A 24 13.28 0.07 -0.88
CA ASP A 24 14.36 0.83 -0.22
C ASP A 24 13.84 1.92 0.75
N PHE A 25 12.59 2.37 0.58
CA PHE A 25 11.89 3.26 1.50
C PHE A 25 11.11 2.53 2.62
N GLY A 26 11.19 1.20 2.66
CA GLY A 26 10.58 0.36 3.69
C GLY A 26 11.40 0.32 4.99
N LEU A 27 10.75 -0.05 6.10
CA LEU A 27 11.45 -0.22 7.38
C LEU A 27 12.28 -1.50 7.43
N ASP A 28 11.79 -2.54 6.77
CA ASP A 28 12.35 -3.88 6.77
C ASP A 28 12.23 -4.49 5.37
N ASP A 29 13.10 -5.46 5.08
CA ASP A 29 12.94 -6.34 3.93
C ASP A 29 11.87 -7.40 4.23
N ASP A 30 10.83 -7.48 3.41
CA ASP A 30 9.64 -8.28 3.67
C ASP A 30 8.87 -8.49 2.36
N SER A 31 8.55 -9.74 2.10
CA SER A 31 7.79 -10.27 0.98
C SER A 31 6.48 -10.85 1.47
N TYR A 32 5.50 -10.93 0.58
CA TYR A 32 4.22 -11.57 0.91
C TYR A 32 4.31 -13.09 0.96
N ALA A 33 5.41 -13.68 0.48
CA ALA A 33 5.62 -15.12 0.34
C ALA A 33 7.05 -15.52 0.76
N GLU A 34 7.35 -15.36 2.05
CA GLU A 34 8.67 -15.64 2.63
C GLU A 34 8.98 -17.14 2.80
N VAL A 35 7.99 -18.02 2.67
CA VAL A 35 8.19 -19.45 2.89
C VAL A 35 8.79 -20.09 1.63
N GLU A 36 10.06 -20.48 1.72
CA GLU A 36 10.76 -21.18 0.64
C GLU A 36 10.00 -22.44 0.20
N GLY A 37 9.90 -22.64 -1.12
CA GLY A 37 9.21 -23.79 -1.71
C GLY A 37 7.68 -23.71 -1.71
N ASP A 38 7.08 -22.63 -1.21
CA ASP A 38 5.62 -22.45 -1.20
C ASP A 38 5.07 -21.90 -2.54
N TYR A 39 5.29 -22.65 -3.63
CA TYR A 39 4.79 -22.30 -4.96
C TYR A 39 3.26 -22.27 -5.05
N GLN A 40 2.57 -22.93 -4.11
CA GLN A 40 1.12 -22.91 -4.00
C GLN A 40 0.59 -21.72 -3.18
N MET A 41 1.49 -20.87 -2.65
CA MET A 41 1.16 -19.66 -1.89
C MET A 41 0.27 -19.90 -0.66
N LYS A 42 0.42 -21.05 0.01
CA LYS A 42 -0.39 -21.39 1.20
C LYS A 42 -0.15 -20.45 2.38
N HIS A 43 1.00 -19.82 2.44
CA HIS A 43 1.43 -18.93 3.53
C HIS A 43 1.44 -17.46 3.12
N PHE A 44 0.86 -17.11 1.96
CA PHE A 44 0.80 -15.74 1.49
C PHE A 44 0.09 -14.82 2.49
N SER A 45 0.67 -13.64 2.77
CA SER A 45 0.13 -12.72 3.77
C SER A 45 0.30 -11.24 3.40
N LEU A 46 -0.74 -10.44 3.66
CA LEU A 46 -0.76 -8.98 3.52
C LEU A 46 -0.86 -8.27 4.88
N LYS A 47 -0.38 -8.92 5.95
CA LYS A 47 -0.60 -8.45 7.32
C LYS A 47 0.03 -7.08 7.57
N ARG A 48 1.14 -6.73 6.90
CA ARG A 48 1.78 -5.41 7.01
C ARG A 48 1.00 -4.33 6.26
N GLU A 49 0.57 -4.63 5.05
CA GLU A 49 -0.12 -3.71 4.14
C GLU A 49 -1.49 -3.33 4.71
N LYS A 50 -2.15 -4.27 5.38
CA LYS A 50 -3.39 -4.02 6.12
C LYS A 50 -3.21 -3.01 7.26
N ARG A 51 -2.02 -2.89 7.85
CA ARG A 51 -1.74 -1.87 8.88
C ARG A 51 -1.50 -0.49 8.30
N VAL A 52 -0.75 -0.41 7.19
CA VAL A 52 -0.24 0.87 6.66
C VAL A 52 -1.02 1.34 5.44
N LEU A 53 -1.04 0.55 4.38
CA LEU A 53 -1.63 0.94 3.08
C LEU A 53 -3.15 1.03 3.15
N TYR A 54 -3.81 0.11 3.84
CA TYR A 54 -5.27 0.14 3.97
C TYR A 54 -5.79 1.47 4.54
N HIS A 55 -5.06 2.04 5.50
CA HIS A 55 -5.45 3.31 6.14
C HIS A 55 -5.31 4.51 5.19
N ILE A 56 -4.30 4.48 4.30
CA ILE A 56 -4.07 5.51 3.28
C ILE A 56 -5.17 5.42 2.20
N PHE A 57 -5.47 4.23 1.70
CA PHE A 57 -6.40 4.04 0.59
C PHE A 57 -7.88 4.20 0.97
N LYS A 58 -8.30 3.68 2.13
CA LYS A 58 -9.70 3.82 2.56
C LYS A 58 -10.07 5.28 2.82
N LYS A 59 -9.18 6.03 3.47
CA LYS A 59 -9.41 7.44 3.82
C LYS A 59 -9.51 8.35 2.59
N HIS A 60 -8.91 7.97 1.47
CA HIS A 60 -9.05 8.69 0.21
C HIS A 60 -10.37 8.35 -0.53
N ASN A 61 -10.74 7.08 -0.61
CA ASN A 61 -11.89 6.64 -1.41
C ASN A 61 -13.26 6.79 -0.71
N SER A 62 -13.31 6.97 0.61
CA SER A 62 -14.58 7.18 1.32
C SER A 62 -15.12 8.62 1.25
N LYS A 63 -14.52 9.48 0.43
CA LYS A 63 -14.91 10.89 0.25
C LYS A 63 -15.26 11.23 -1.21
N LYS A 64 -15.46 10.21 -2.04
CA LYS A 64 -16.13 10.38 -3.34
C LYS A 64 -17.62 10.24 -3.15
#